data_AF-A0A385DBR1-F1
#
_entry.id   AF-A0A385DBR1-F1
#
_cell.length_a   1.000
_cell.length_b   1.000
_cell.length_c   1.000
_cell.angle_alpha   90.00
_cell.angle_beta   90.00
_cell.angle_gamma   90.00
#
_symmetry.space_group_name_H-M   'P 1'
#
loop_
_entity.id
_entity.type
_entity.pdbx_description
1 polymer ?
#
loop_
_entity_poly.entity_id
_entity_poly.type
_entity_poly.pdbx_seq_one_letter_code
_entity_poly.pdbx_strand_id
1 'polypeptide(L)' 'MRGGAVGVMATEPHDGEVEFNPLLFPPCACPRHRGAEGGAGEGEESAVLRQLRARVAEENGARRWVRGQG' A
#
# COMPACT_ATOMS: atom_id res chain seq x y z
N MET A 1 -6.94 -30.32 -2.02
CA MET A 1 -5.49 -30.59 -2.08
C MET A 1 -4.75 -29.31 -1.69
N ARG A 2 -3.84 -29.45 -0.70
CA ARG A 2 -2.80 -28.52 -0.21
C ARG A 2 -3.24 -27.13 0.31
N GLY A 3 -3.45 -27.09 1.62
CA GLY A 3 -3.20 -25.88 2.41
C GLY A 3 -1.69 -25.65 2.55
N GLY A 4 -1.26 -24.42 2.33
CA GLY A 4 0.09 -23.96 2.66
C GLY A 4 0.03 -23.21 3.98
N ALA A 5 0.59 -23.81 5.03
CA ALA A 5 0.86 -23.10 6.27
C ALA A 5 2.11 -22.23 6.07
N VAL A 6 1.96 -20.91 6.09
CA VAL A 6 3.09 -20.00 6.26
C VAL A 6 3.19 -19.76 7.77
N GLY A 7 4.17 -20.42 8.38
CA GLY A 7 4.49 -20.24 9.80
C GLY A 7 4.95 -18.81 10.05
N VAL A 8 4.22 -18.10 10.90
CA VAL A 8 4.69 -16.83 11.46
C VAL A 8 5.57 -17.20 12.64
N MET A 9 6.90 -17.16 12.46
CA MET A 9 7.83 -17.23 13.58
C MET A 9 7.63 -15.96 14.40
N ALA A 10 7.08 -16.10 15.60
CA ALA A 10 6.88 -15.01 16.54
C ALA A 10 8.25 -14.43 16.93
N THR A 11 8.45 -13.15 16.64
CA THR A 11 9.54 -12.37 17.24
C THR A 11 9.22 -12.16 18.72
N GLU A 12 10.22 -12.36 19.58
CA GLU A 12 10.12 -12.24 21.03
C GLU A 12 9.51 -10.89 21.45
N PRO A 13 8.63 -10.84 22.47
CA PRO A 13 8.00 -9.61 22.89
C PRO A 13 9.03 -8.71 23.57
N HIS A 14 9.50 -7.68 22.87
CA HIS A 14 10.11 -6.53 23.49
C HIS A 14 9.01 -5.67 24.12
N ASP A 15 9.19 -5.24 25.38
CA ASP A 15 8.37 -4.27 26.09
C ASP A 15 8.29 -2.92 25.33
N GLY A 16 7.42 -2.86 24.33
CA GLY A 16 7.09 -1.70 23.53
C GLY A 16 5.88 -2.06 22.69
N GLU A 17 4.81 -1.28 22.81
CA GLU A 17 3.51 -1.55 22.21
C GLU A 17 3.66 -2.04 20.76
N VAL A 18 3.17 -3.25 20.46
CA VAL A 18 3.24 -3.82 19.12
C VAL A 18 2.48 -2.90 18.17
N GLU A 19 3.20 -2.21 17.29
CA GLU A 19 2.57 -1.34 16.29
C GLU A 19 1.70 -2.20 15.37
N PHE A 20 0.42 -1.85 15.28
CA PHE A 20 -0.52 -2.54 14.41
C PHE A 20 -0.09 -2.36 12.96
N ASN A 21 0.27 -3.45 12.29
CA ASN A 21 0.60 -3.44 10.87
C ASN A 21 -0.65 -3.80 10.04
N PRO A 22 -1.33 -2.83 9.40
CA PRO A 22 -2.53 -3.10 8.60
C PRO A 22 -2.26 -4.01 7.40
N LEU A 23 -1.02 -4.14 6.95
CA LEU A 23 -0.65 -5.05 5.86
C LEU A 23 -0.65 -6.53 6.31
N LEU A 24 -0.45 -6.78 7.61
CA LEU A 24 -0.55 -8.13 8.19
C LEU A 24 -1.99 -8.49 8.56
N PHE A 25 -2.87 -7.49 8.69
CA PHE A 25 -4.27 -7.65 9.04
C PHE A 25 -5.17 -6.96 8.01
N PRO A 26 -5.17 -7.43 6.74
CA PRO A 26 -5.98 -6.82 5.70
C PRO A 26 -7.48 -6.93 6.02
N PRO A 27 -8.32 -6.01 5.53
CA PRO A 27 -9.75 -6.05 5.75
C PRO A 27 -10.37 -7.35 5.21
N CYS A 28 -11.46 -7.78 5.82
CA CYS A 28 -12.13 -9.02 5.45
C CYS A 28 -12.72 -8.94 4.03
N ALA A 29 -12.20 -9.75 3.10
CA ALA A 29 -12.64 -9.75 1.70
C ALA A 29 -13.90 -10.62 1.42
N CYS A 30 -14.55 -11.17 2.46
CA CYS A 30 -15.71 -12.03 2.24
C CYS A 30 -16.92 -11.23 1.70
N PRO A 31 -17.86 -11.86 0.97
CA PRO A 31 -19.01 -11.16 0.38
C PRO A 31 -19.84 -10.36 1.39
N ARG A 32 -19.83 -10.77 2.66
CA ARG A 32 -20.53 -10.09 3.75
C ARG A 32 -19.91 -8.75 4.14
N HIS A 33 -18.58 -8.62 4.07
CA HIS A 33 -17.83 -7.43 4.54
C HIS A 33 -17.20 -6.60 3.41
N ARG A 34 -17.22 -7.10 2.16
CA ARG A 34 -16.66 -6.45 0.97
C ARG A 34 -17.16 -5.02 0.71
N GLY A 35 -18.34 -4.64 1.22
CA GLY A 35 -18.92 -3.31 1.06
C GLY A 35 -18.89 -2.42 2.31
N ALA A 36 -18.42 -2.94 3.46
CA ALA A 36 -18.44 -2.19 4.72
C ALA A 36 -17.29 -1.15 4.79
N GLU A 37 -16.20 -1.40 4.06
CA GLU A 37 -14.95 -0.63 4.14
C GLU A 37 -14.75 0.31 2.93
N GLY A 38 -15.60 0.23 1.90
CA GLY A 38 -15.33 0.77 0.55
C GLY A 38 -16.13 2.01 0.13
N GLY A 39 -16.83 2.67 1.06
CA GLY A 39 -17.68 3.83 0.76
C GLY A 39 -16.94 5.18 0.71
N ALA A 40 -15.63 5.20 0.89
CA ALA A 40 -14.82 6.41 0.86
C ALA A 40 -13.89 6.39 -0.36
N GLY A 41 -14.42 6.77 -1.52
CA GLY A 41 -13.63 7.39 -2.58
C GLY A 41 -12.49 6.58 -3.18
N GLU A 42 -12.71 5.31 -3.55
CA GLU A 42 -11.92 4.65 -4.61
C GLU A 42 -12.16 5.38 -5.96
N GLY A 43 -11.69 6.62 -6.10
CA GLY A 43 -11.94 7.41 -7.30
C GLY A 43 -11.61 8.89 -7.19
N GLU A 44 -11.66 9.47 -5.99
CA GLU A 44 -11.25 10.86 -5.80
C GLU A 44 -9.78 10.93 -5.42
N GLU A 45 -8.93 10.62 -6.40
CA GLU A 45 -7.57 11.12 -6.37
C GLU A 45 -7.62 12.64 -6.19
N SER A 46 -7.19 13.11 -5.01
CA SER A 46 -7.02 14.54 -4.74
C SER A 46 -6.28 15.19 -5.91
N ALA A 47 -6.85 16.27 -6.45
CA ALA A 47 -6.27 16.99 -7.59
C ALA A 47 -4.81 17.40 -7.31
N VAL A 48 -4.49 17.67 -6.04
CA VAL A 48 -3.14 17.97 -5.56
C VAL A 48 -2.20 16.79 -5.75
N LEU A 49 -2.64 15.57 -5.37
CA LEU A 49 -1.84 14.36 -5.53
C LEU A 49 -1.59 14.03 -7.01
N ARG A 50 -2.58 14.28 -7.88
CA ARG A 50 -2.41 14.14 -9.33
C ARG A 50 -1.35 15.09 -9.87
N GLN A 51 -1.43 16.36 -9.50
CA GLN A 51 -0.47 17.38 -9.93
C GLN A 51 0.94 17.09 -9.41
N LEU A 52 1.05 16.64 -8.15
CA LEU A 52 2.34 16.25 -7.57
C LEU A 52 2.97 15.09 -8.35
N ARG A 53 2.20 14.04 -8.64
CA ARG A 53 2.68 12.90 -9.44
C ARG A 53 3.16 13.32 -10.83
N ALA A 54 2.41 14.18 -11.51
CA ALA A 54 2.82 14.71 -12.82
C ALA A 54 4.16 15.46 -12.73
N ARG A 55 4.32 16.38 -11.77
CA ARG A 55 5.58 17.12 -11.59
C ARG A 55 6.76 16.19 -11.29
N VAL A 56 6.57 15.21 -10.42
CA VAL A 56 7.62 14.23 -10.09
C VAL A 56 7.98 13.37 -11.31
N ALA A 57 7.00 12.99 -12.13
CA ALA A 57 7.26 12.24 -13.36
C ALA A 57 8.10 13.03 -14.37
N GLU A 58 7.78 14.31 -14.57
CA GLU A 58 8.55 15.23 -15.42
C GLU A 58 9.99 15.39 -14.92
N GLU A 59 10.16 15.67 -13.62
CA GLU A 59 11.49 15.83 -13.03
C GLU A 59 12.32 14.55 -13.16
N ASN A 60 11.72 13.39 -12.88
CA ASN A 60 12.39 12.11 -13.06
C ASN A 60 12.71 11.82 -14.53
N GLY A 61 11.86 12.25 -15.46
CA GLY A 61 12.14 12.22 -16.89
C GLY A 61 13.40 13.02 -17.22
N ALA A 62 13.45 14.29 -16.83
CA ALA A 62 14.63 15.14 -17.03
C ALA A 62 15.91 14.54 -16.41
N ARG A 63 15.82 14.00 -15.19
CA ARG A 63 16.93 13.30 -14.53
C ARG A 63 17.38 12.06 -15.31
N ARG A 64 16.46 11.28 -15.88
CA ARG A 64 16.80 10.12 -16.74
C ARG A 64 17.48 10.58 -18.02
N TRP A 65 16.98 11.63 -18.68
CA TRP A 65 17.60 12.20 -19.88
C TRP A 65 19.04 12.65 -19.64
N VAL A 66 19.29 13.39 -18.55
CA VAL A 66 20.66 13.81 -18.17
C VAL A 66 21.57 12.60 -17.92
N ARG A 67 21.02 11.52 -17.38
CA ARG A 67 21.76 10.28 -17.12
C ARG A 67 21.85 9.35 -18.35
N GLY A 68 21.35 9.76 -19.52
CA GLY A 68 21.35 8.94 -20.74
C GLY A 68 20.44 7.70 -20.68
N GLN A 69 19.41 7.73 -19.82
CA GLN A 69 18.43 6.66 -19.61
C GLN A 69 17.04 7.00 -20.18
N GLY A 70 16.99 7.97 -21.10
CA GLY A 70 15.77 8.54 -21.70
C GLY A 70 15.38 7.85 -22.99
#